data_AF-A0A8E2EZ77-F1
#
_entry.id   AF-A0A8E2EZ77-F1
#
_cell.length_a   1.000
_cell.length_b   1.000
_cell.length_c   1.000
_cell.angle_alpha   90.00
_cell.angle_beta   90.00
_cell.angle_gamma   90.00
#
_symmetry.space_group_name_H-M   'P 1'
#
loop_
_entity.id
_entity.type
_entity.pdbx_description
1 polymer ?
#
loop_
_entity_poly.entity_id
_entity_poly.type
_entity_poly.pdbx_seq_one_letter_code
_entity_poly.pdbx_strand_id
1 'polypeptide(L)'
;MAPQSSIVSKLKVQLKLSISRLRMVQQKDSALAKQQRRAMAQLLEAGKVESARIRVENIIRSDITTELHEMLELYCELLLARSQLLDPPSSPYSSP
;
A
#
# COMPACT_ATOMS: atom_id res chain seq x y z
N MET A 1 -15.61 15.07 29.92
CA MET A 1 -15.39 13.85 29.12
C MET A 1 -14.76 14.25 27.80
N ALA A 2 -13.68 13.59 27.36
CA ALA A 2 -13.13 13.83 26.02
C ALA A 2 -14.19 13.52 24.96
N PRO A 3 -14.31 14.30 23.87
CA PRO A 3 -15.29 14.01 22.83
C PRO A 3 -15.02 12.63 22.24
N GLN A 4 -16.04 11.77 22.18
CA GLN A 4 -15.91 10.46 21.54
C GLN A 4 -15.60 10.69 20.06
N SER A 5 -14.41 10.27 19.63
CA SER A 5 -13.97 10.32 18.24
C SER A 5 -14.99 9.60 17.34
N SER A 6 -15.58 10.34 16.40
CA SER A 6 -16.54 9.80 15.45
C SER A 6 -15.90 8.69 14.60
N ILE A 7 -16.71 7.76 14.11
CA ILE A 7 -16.21 6.68 13.24
C ILE A 7 -15.48 7.23 12.01
N VAL A 8 -15.97 8.34 11.45
CA VAL A 8 -15.34 9.07 10.34
C VAL A 8 -13.98 9.64 10.73
N SER A 9 -13.84 10.18 11.95
CA SER A 9 -12.55 10.68 12.45
C SER A 9 -11.53 9.56 12.61
N LYS A 10 -11.94 8.40 13.15
CA LYS A 10 -11.08 7.21 13.26
C LYS A 10 -10.66 6.69 11.88
N LEU A 11 -11.60 6.62 10.94
CA LEU A 11 -11.35 6.18 9.57
C LEU A 11 -10.31 7.08 8.87
N LYS A 12 -10.48 8.41 8.95
CA LYS A 12 -9.53 9.38 8.37
C LYS A 12 -8.10 9.15 8.89
N VAL A 13 -7.94 8.92 10.20
CA VAL A 13 -6.63 8.64 10.80
C VAL A 13 -6.05 7.34 10.27
N GLN A 14 -6.84 6.26 10.23
CA GLN A 14 -6.37 4.96 9.73
C GLN A 14 -5.99 5.01 8.25
N LEU A 15 -6.78 5.67 7.40
CA LEU A 15 -6.46 5.84 5.98
C LEU A 15 -5.12 6.56 5.77
N LYS A 16 -4.87 7.66 6.51
CA LYS A 16 -3.59 8.39 6.46
C LYS A 16 -2.41 7.52 6.89
N LEU A 17 -2.59 6.71 7.94
CA LEU A 17 -1.56 5.77 8.39
C LEU A 17 -1.31 4.67 7.36
N SER A 18 -2.35 4.12 6.74
CA SER A 18 -2.24 3.11 5.69
C SER A 18 -1.49 3.64 4.47
N ILE A 19 -1.81 4.85 3.99
CA ILE A 19 -1.11 5.49 2.87
C ILE A 19 0.39 5.64 3.19
N SER A 20 0.73 6.16 4.37
CA SER A 20 2.13 6.30 4.80
C SER A 20 2.87 4.95 4.84
N ARG A 21 2.22 3.91 5.38
CA ARG A 21 2.79 2.55 5.42
C ARG A 21 2.98 1.95 4.03
N LEU A 22 2.02 2.12 3.13
CA LEU A 22 2.10 1.62 1.75
C LEU A 22 3.28 2.26 1.02
N ARG A 23 3.42 3.59 1.10
CA ARG A 23 4.59 4.32 0.53
C ARG A 23 5.92 3.82 1.07
N MET A 24 6.02 3.60 2.39
CA MET A 24 7.24 3.06 2.99
C MET A 24 7.58 1.66 2.47
N VAL A 25 6.56 0.79 2.33
CA VAL A 25 6.75 -0.57 1.80
C VAL A 25 7.18 -0.53 0.33
N GLN A 26 6.52 0.26 -0.51
CA GLN A 26 6.88 0.44 -1.92
C GLN A 26 8.33 0.95 -2.07
N GLN A 27 8.73 1.95 -1.27
CA GLN A 27 10.11 2.47 -1.30
C GLN A 27 11.13 1.39 -0.91
N LYS A 28 10.84 0.59 0.11
CA LYS A 28 11.68 -0.53 0.53
C LYS A 28 11.77 -1.59 -0.56
N ASP A 29 10.65 -1.97 -1.15
CA ASP A 29 10.56 -3.02 -2.17
C ASP A 29 11.30 -2.61 -3.44
N SER A 30 11.20 -1.34 -3.87
CA SER A 30 11.95 -0.78 -5.00
C SER A 30 13.47 -0.87 -4.79
N ALA A 31 13.95 -0.56 -3.58
CA ALA A 31 15.37 -0.70 -3.24
C ALA A 31 15.84 -2.17 -3.30
N LEU A 32 15.03 -3.09 -2.77
CA LEU A 32 15.30 -4.53 -2.81
C LEU A 32 15.26 -5.08 -4.24
N ALA A 33 14.32 -4.65 -5.08
CA ALA A 33 14.18 -5.08 -6.46
C ALA A 33 15.47 -4.84 -7.26
N LYS A 34 16.12 -3.69 -7.07
CA LYS A 34 17.42 -3.38 -7.70
C LYS A 34 18.52 -4.35 -7.28
N GLN A 35 18.57 -4.72 -5.99
CA GLN A 35 19.54 -5.70 -5.49
C GLN A 35 19.26 -7.10 -6.05
N GLN A 36 17.99 -7.51 -6.10
CA GLN A 36 17.58 -8.82 -6.60
C GLN A 36 17.91 -9.00 -8.09
N ARG A 37 17.67 -7.97 -8.90
CA ARG A 37 18.01 -7.98 -10.34
C ARG A 37 19.52 -8.10 -10.57
N ARG A 38 20.35 -7.42 -9.77
CA ARG A 38 21.82 -7.56 -9.81
C ARG A 38 22.27 -8.97 -9.44
N ALA A 39 21.72 -9.55 -8.37
CA ALA A 39 22.05 -10.91 -7.97
C ALA A 39 21.63 -11.95 -9.01
N MET A 40 20.51 -11.72 -9.70
CA MET A 40 20.07 -12.56 -10.82
C MET A 40 21.01 -12.45 -12.02
N ALA A 41 21.50 -11.24 -12.36
CA ALA A 41 22.52 -11.07 -13.39
C ALA A 41 23.82 -11.84 -13.09
N GLN A 42 24.30 -11.79 -11.84
CA GLN A 42 25.47 -12.56 -11.41
C GLN A 42 25.30 -14.08 -11.56
N LEU A 43 24.08 -14.60 -11.35
CA LEU A 43 23.79 -16.01 -11.59
C LEU A 43 23.89 -16.37 -13.08
N LEU A 44 23.43 -15.49 -13.96
CA LEU A 44 23.54 -15.66 -15.41
C LEU A 44 24.99 -15.62 -15.89
N GLU A 45 25.79 -14.66 -15.40
CA GLU A 45 27.22 -14.56 -15.69
C GLU A 45 27.99 -15.82 -15.26
N ALA A 46 27.59 -16.42 -14.14
CA ALA A 46 28.15 -17.69 -13.64
C ALA A 46 27.60 -18.95 -14.35
N GLY A 47 26.73 -18.80 -15.37
CA GLY A 47 26.12 -19.91 -16.09
C GLY A 47 25.05 -20.69 -15.30
N LYS A 48 24.60 -20.18 -14.15
CA LYS A 48 23.62 -20.86 -13.26
C LYS A 48 22.17 -20.53 -13.65
N VAL A 49 21.78 -20.95 -14.86
CA VAL A 49 20.49 -20.59 -15.47
C VAL A 49 19.30 -21.06 -14.63
N GLU A 50 19.33 -22.27 -14.06
CA GLU A 50 18.21 -22.79 -13.25
C GLU A 50 17.97 -21.97 -11.99
N SER A 51 19.04 -21.61 -11.27
CA SER A 51 18.95 -20.72 -10.12
C SER A 51 18.48 -19.31 -10.50
N ALA A 52 18.91 -18.81 -11.67
CA ALA A 52 18.44 -17.52 -12.18
C ALA A 52 16.94 -17.55 -12.52
N ARG A 53 16.43 -18.66 -13.05
CA ARG A 53 14.99 -18.88 -13.34
C ARG A 53 14.16 -18.84 -12.05
N ILE A 54 14.54 -19.60 -11.03
CA ILE A 54 13.85 -19.57 -9.73
C ILE A 54 13.85 -18.14 -9.15
N ARG A 55 14.98 -17.43 -9.29
CA ARG A 55 15.10 -16.07 -8.78
C ARG A 55 14.24 -15.07 -9.55
N VAL A 56 14.13 -15.18 -10.87
CA VAL A 56 13.31 -14.26 -11.67
C VAL A 56 11.82 -14.42 -11.34
N GLU A 57 11.34 -15.63 -11.06
CA GLU A 57 9.96 -15.84 -10.61
C GLU A 57 9.66 -15.10 -9.30
N ASN A 58 10.60 -15.13 -8.34
CA ASN A 58 10.46 -14.37 -7.09
C ASN A 58 10.45 -12.85 -7.33
N ILE A 59 11.27 -12.36 -8.27
CA ILE A 59 11.27 -10.94 -8.66
C ILE A 59 9.91 -10.56 -9.24
N ILE A 60 9.37 -11.36 -10.17
CA ILE A 60 8.06 -11.10 -10.78
C ILE A 60 6.96 -11.05 -9.72
N ARG A 61 6.94 -12.01 -8.77
CA ARG A 61 5.94 -11.99 -7.67
C ARG A 61 6.08 -10.76 -6.79
N SER A 62 7.31 -10.32 -6.50
CA SER A 62 7.57 -9.11 -5.73
C SER A 62 7.07 -7.88 -6.47
N ASP A 63 7.38 -7.76 -7.77
CA ASP A 63 6.96 -6.62 -8.60
C ASP A 63 5.42 -6.53 -8.64
N ILE A 64 4.71 -7.65 -8.85
CA ILE A 64 3.23 -7.69 -8.79
C ILE A 64 2.70 -7.21 -7.43
N THR A 65 3.37 -7.58 -6.33
CA THR A 65 2.96 -7.16 -4.98
C THR A 65 3.16 -5.67 -4.77
N THR A 66 4.24 -5.10 -5.29
CA THR A 66 4.48 -3.65 -5.24
C THR A 66 3.41 -2.89 -6.03
N GLU A 67 3.06 -3.34 -7.24
CA GLU A 67 1.97 -2.75 -8.03
C GLU A 67 0.62 -2.81 -7.28
N LEU A 68 0.33 -3.93 -6.60
CA LEU A 68 -0.87 -4.04 -5.76
C LEU A 68 -0.87 -3.02 -4.62
N HIS A 69 0.27 -2.77 -3.97
CA HIS A 69 0.37 -1.75 -2.93
C HIS A 69 0.09 -0.34 -3.47
N GLU A 70 0.50 -0.03 -4.70
CA GLU A 70 0.21 1.25 -5.37
C GLU A 70 -1.30 1.40 -5.63
N MET A 71 -1.97 0.33 -6.09
CA MET A 71 -3.42 0.33 -6.27
C MET A 71 -4.16 0.54 -4.93
N LEU A 72 -3.73 -0.14 -3.87
CA LEU A 72 -4.32 0.01 -2.53
C LEU A 72 -4.11 1.41 -1.96
N GLU A 73 -2.96 2.03 -2.24
CA GLU A 73 -2.69 3.41 -1.85
C GLU A 73 -3.69 4.36 -2.52
N LEU A 74 -3.85 4.24 -3.84
CA LEU A 74 -4.80 5.06 -4.61
C LEU A 74 -6.23 4.94 -4.06
N TYR A 75 -6.67 3.73 -3.72
CA TYR A 75 -7.98 3.53 -3.10
C TYR A 75 -8.09 4.15 -1.71
N CYS A 76 -7.03 4.08 -0.90
CA CYS A 76 -7.01 4.74 0.40
C CYS A 76 -7.09 6.27 0.26
N GLU A 77 -6.40 6.85 -0.72
CA GLU A 77 -6.47 8.28 -1.03
C GLU A 77 -7.86 8.70 -1.51
N LEU A 78 -8.47 7.90 -2.38
CA LEU A 78 -9.83 8.14 -2.86
C LEU A 78 -10.86 8.13 -1.72
N LEU A 79 -10.79 7.12 -0.85
CA LEU A 79 -11.68 7.01 0.33
C LEU A 79 -11.47 8.19 1.29
N LEU A 80 -10.21 8.60 1.50
CA LEU A 80 -9.90 9.73 2.35
C LEU A 80 -10.48 11.03 1.79
N ALA A 81 -10.34 11.26 0.49
CA ALA A 81 -10.90 12.44 -0.20
C ALA A 81 -12.44 12.50 -0.12
N ARG A 82 -13.11 11.34 -0.13
CA ARG A 82 -14.58 11.23 -0.05
C ARG A 82 -15.13 11.00 1.36
N SER A 83 -14.28 10.99 2.38
CA SER A 83 -14.67 10.63 3.75
C SER A 83 -15.74 11.53 4.38
N GLN A 84 -15.96 12.75 3.86
CA GLN A 84 -17.04 13.65 4.32
C GLN A 84 -18.44 13.17 3.92
N LEU A 85 -18.54 12.36 2.86
CA LEU A 85 -19.82 11.78 2.42
C LEU A 85 -20.31 10.65 3.34
N LEU A 86 -19.48 10.21 4.28
CA LEU A 86 -19.78 9.14 5.24
C LEU A 86 -20.39 9.68 6.54
N ASP A 87 -20.37 10.99 6.75
CA ASP A 87 -21.12 11.58 7.86
C ASP A 87 -22.62 11.48 7.53
N PRO A 88 -23.46 10.99 8.46
CA PRO A 88 -24.89 10.89 8.21
C PRO A 88 -25.46 12.28 7.90
N PRO A 89 -26.47 12.40 7.03
CA PRO A 89 -27.17 13.67 6.86
C PRO A 89 -27.62 14.10 8.25
N SER A 90 -27.25 15.32 8.67
CA SER A 90 -27.78 15.93 9.88
C SER A 90 -29.29 15.99 9.73
N SER A 91 -29.98 14.98 10.28
CA SER A 91 -31.44 14.91 10.20
C SER A 91 -31.98 16.17 10.88
N PRO A 92 -32.69 17.05 10.16
CA PRO A 92 -33.27 18.25 10.77
C PRO A 92 -34.40 17.94 11.76
N TYR A 93 -34.75 16.65 11.95
CA TYR A 93 -35.82 16.21 12.85
C TYR A 93 -35.33 15.71 14.22
N SER A 94 -34.04 15.79 14.53
CA SER A 94 -33.56 15.58 15.90
C SER A 94 -33.72 16.86 16.73
N SER A 95 -34.97 17.21 17.03
CA SER A 95 -35.34 18.21 18.05
C SER A 95 -35.62 17.49 19.40
N PRO A 96 -35.59 18.22 20.53
CA PRO A 96 -34.96 17.82 21.80
C PRO A 96 -35.63 16.68 22.58
#